data_AF-A0A6J1YSP0-F1
#
_entry.id   AF-A0A6J1YSP0-F1
#
_cell.length_a   1.000
_cell.length_b   1.000
_cell.length_c   1.000
_cell.angle_alpha   90.00
_cell.angle_beta   90.00
_cell.angle_gamma   90.00
#
_symmetry.space_group_name_H-M   'P 1'
#
loop_
_entity.id
_entity.type
_entity.pdbx_description
1 polymer ?
#
loop_
_entity_poly.entity_id
_entity_poly.type
_entity_poly.pdbx_seq_one_letter_code
_entity_poly.pdbx_strand_id
1 'polypeptide(L)'
;MEKYQILDQLSPGALGMNLVVEKTESKVKYVIKQVECIDEHQANEALEELMPLLKLRHAHISIYQELFIIWNSQISSLFLCLVMEYNHGSFQKVIEKKRETKTIIDSEWMQNMLGQVLDALEYLHHLDIIHRNLKPSNIVLSSSNHCKLQDLSSNTLMMDKAKWNIRAEEDPCQKSWMAPEALRFSFSQRSDVWSLGCIILDMASCSFTDKTEAMLLRKSLRTLPNGLRGVLETLEEKKIPNAETFGSLLPLMLQINPSERITIREVIHITFVGSNFRSSSIALSPHWQLMPDSVTDLLLGGSIASIIDIMQNFSGRPEVQLRALKRLLKMPEEQLGLPWPTELVELLTAIMKQHERILDIQLHACSLLLRTLGQALAQDPAAEVPSESSVVSVLLSCLRIHPESEQLLVTVYSVLAIISSQESASEELQEAGLFEHILEHLSTFPTNRDICINGLSLLWALMVDAVIVNKTPLERAPVLIAEVLAAHPTDAEMAEAGCAVFWLLSLLGCIKEHQFADVVTLFLQSIRLCQDRIPLVNNAYRGLASLAKVSGSQWSEAPSSYWWGEGKEPFPATSVRSTAELKAAGATLTVGVTGC
;
A
#
# COMPACT_ATOMS: atom_id res chain seq x y z
N MET A 1 36.02 19.98 1.19
CA MET A 1 37.26 19.59 0.47
C MET A 1 38.42 19.25 1.39
N GLU A 2 38.50 19.78 2.62
CA GLU A 2 39.66 19.58 3.53
C GLU A 2 40.01 18.12 3.87
N LYS A 3 39.04 17.20 3.79
CA LYS A 3 39.22 15.76 4.04
C LYS A 3 39.85 15.00 2.85
N TYR A 4 40.06 15.66 1.71
CA TYR A 4 40.42 15.02 0.46
C TYR A 4 41.67 15.65 -0.15
N GLN A 5 42.64 14.81 -0.50
CA GLN A 5 43.81 15.20 -1.28
C GLN A 5 43.54 14.90 -2.76
N ILE A 6 43.66 15.91 -3.62
CA ILE A 6 43.50 15.74 -5.07
C ILE A 6 44.72 15.01 -5.62
N LEU A 7 44.49 13.91 -6.35
CA LEU A 7 45.53 13.11 -6.98
C LEU A 7 45.62 13.36 -8.48
N ASP A 8 44.48 13.41 -9.15
CA ASP A 8 44.40 13.51 -10.61
C ASP A 8 43.09 14.18 -11.04
N GLN A 9 43.04 14.69 -12.27
CA GLN A 9 41.86 15.26 -12.89
C GLN A 9 41.49 14.43 -14.12
N LEU A 10 40.31 13.81 -14.09
CA LEU A 10 39.78 13.08 -15.24
C LEU A 10 39.23 14.06 -16.28
N SER A 11 39.08 13.57 -17.51
CA SER A 11 38.49 14.33 -18.61
C SER A 11 37.16 14.97 -18.18
N PRO A 12 36.91 16.25 -18.51
CA PRO A 12 35.67 16.93 -18.19
C PRO A 12 34.46 16.15 -18.72
N GLY A 13 33.43 15.99 -17.88
CA GLY A 13 32.16 15.40 -18.30
C GLY A 13 31.13 16.49 -18.60
N ALA A 14 30.02 16.10 -19.25
CA ALA A 14 28.91 17.01 -19.59
C ALA A 14 28.29 17.81 -18.42
N LEU A 15 28.53 17.40 -17.16
CA LEU A 15 28.02 18.05 -15.96
C LEU A 15 29.09 18.80 -15.16
N GLY A 16 30.38 18.67 -15.49
CA GLY A 16 31.45 19.32 -14.75
C GLY A 16 32.74 18.52 -14.69
N MET A 17 33.59 18.87 -13.72
CA MET A 17 34.94 18.33 -13.58
C MET A 17 34.95 17.12 -12.64
N ASN A 18 35.67 16.06 -13.01
CA ASN A 18 35.83 14.87 -12.18
C ASN A 18 37.25 14.83 -11.62
N LEU A 19 37.38 14.86 -10.29
CA LEU A 19 38.65 14.82 -9.58
C LEU A 19 38.83 13.46 -8.91
N VAL A 20 39.94 12.79 -9.17
CA VAL A 20 40.35 11.63 -8.36
C VAL A 20 40.99 12.16 -7.09
N VAL A 21 40.45 11.75 -5.95
CA VAL A 21 40.92 12.19 -4.65
C VAL A 21 41.23 11.02 -3.74
N GLU A 22 42.06 11.24 -2.75
CA GLU A 22 42.33 10.32 -1.65
C GLU A 22 41.82 10.94 -0.35
N LYS A 23 41.00 10.18 0.41
CA LYS A 23 40.56 10.62 1.73
C LYS A 23 41.74 10.58 2.69
N THR A 24 42.05 11.70 3.34
CA THR A 24 43.29 11.90 4.09
C THR A 24 43.47 10.92 5.24
N GLU A 25 42.38 10.58 5.93
CA GLU A 25 42.35 9.65 7.08
C GLU A 25 42.47 8.18 6.67
N SER A 26 41.67 7.72 5.69
CA SER A 26 41.54 6.30 5.36
C SER A 26 42.44 5.84 4.21
N LYS A 27 43.03 6.78 3.45
CA LYS A 27 43.79 6.51 2.23
C LYS A 27 43.00 5.79 1.13
N VAL A 28 41.67 5.83 1.21
CA VAL A 28 40.77 5.29 0.18
C VAL A 28 40.58 6.33 -0.93
N LYS A 29 40.59 5.86 -2.18
CA LYS A 29 40.37 6.69 -3.36
C LYS A 29 38.88 6.88 -3.66
N TYR A 30 38.53 8.09 -4.06
CA TYR A 30 37.19 8.49 -4.47
C TYR A 30 37.27 9.33 -5.75
N VAL A 31 36.12 9.52 -6.40
CA VAL A 31 35.92 10.56 -7.40
C VAL A 31 35.02 11.63 -6.82
N ILE A 32 35.43 12.89 -6.92
CA ILE A 32 34.58 14.04 -6.63
C ILE A 32 34.20 14.68 -7.96
N LYS A 33 32.91 14.62 -8.29
CA LYS A 33 32.35 15.36 -9.42
C LYS A 33 31.94 16.74 -8.95
N GLN A 34 32.54 17.77 -9.52
CA GLN A 34 32.25 19.17 -9.23
C GLN A 34 31.37 19.74 -10.33
N VAL A 35 30.15 20.09 -9.98
CA VAL A 35 29.18 20.71 -10.88
C VAL A 35 29.03 22.16 -10.49
N GLU A 36 29.39 23.07 -11.39
CA GLU A 36 29.19 24.50 -11.16
C GLU A 36 27.70 24.84 -11.22
N CYS A 37 27.17 25.44 -10.16
CA CYS A 37 25.80 25.94 -10.05
C CYS A 37 25.72 27.41 -10.51
N ILE A 38 24.54 27.85 -10.93
CA ILE A 38 24.27 29.25 -11.31
C ILE A 38 24.29 30.13 -10.05
N ASP A 39 23.57 29.69 -9.03
CA ASP A 39 23.39 30.39 -7.77
C ASP A 39 23.17 29.40 -6.62
N GLU A 40 22.97 29.95 -5.41
CA GLU A 40 22.74 29.19 -4.20
C GLU A 40 21.40 28.42 -4.23
N HIS A 41 20.39 28.99 -4.89
CA HIS A 41 19.08 28.36 -4.99
C HIS A 41 19.16 27.06 -5.80
N GLN A 42 19.77 27.11 -7.00
CA GLN A 42 19.98 25.94 -7.83
C GLN A 42 20.86 24.88 -7.12
N ALA A 43 21.88 25.33 -6.38
CA ALA A 43 22.75 24.42 -5.65
C ALA A 43 21.99 23.66 -4.54
N ASN A 44 21.15 24.36 -3.78
CA ASN A 44 20.35 23.77 -2.71
C ASN A 44 19.25 22.87 -3.25
N GLU A 45 18.53 23.27 -4.31
CA GLU A 45 17.50 22.46 -4.96
C GLU A 45 18.11 21.15 -5.51
N ALA A 46 19.24 21.24 -6.22
CA ALA A 46 19.95 20.06 -6.72
C ALA A 46 20.47 19.16 -5.58
N LEU A 47 20.93 19.75 -4.47
CA LEU A 47 21.35 18.99 -3.30
C LEU A 47 20.16 18.24 -2.69
N GLU A 48 19.02 18.89 -2.48
CA GLU A 48 17.78 18.30 -1.96
C GLU A 48 17.29 17.15 -2.84
N GLU A 49 17.31 17.31 -4.17
CA GLU A 49 16.96 16.23 -5.11
C GLU A 49 17.89 15.00 -4.99
N LEU A 50 19.17 15.22 -4.70
CA LEU A 50 20.18 14.16 -4.64
C LEU A 50 20.32 13.54 -3.25
N MET A 51 19.92 14.23 -2.19
CA MET A 51 20.00 13.74 -0.81
C MET A 51 19.37 12.36 -0.61
N PRO A 52 18.18 12.03 -1.17
CA PRO A 52 17.61 10.69 -1.10
C PRO A 52 18.52 9.60 -1.67
N LEU A 53 19.38 9.94 -2.66
CA LEU A 53 20.24 8.98 -3.33
C LEU A 53 21.35 8.43 -2.43
N LEU A 54 21.70 9.15 -1.35
CA LEU A 54 22.62 8.67 -0.31
C LEU A 54 22.08 7.43 0.42
N LYS A 55 20.76 7.19 0.36
CA LYS A 55 20.08 6.10 1.07
C LYS A 55 19.80 4.89 0.20
N LEU A 56 20.12 4.92 -1.10
CA LEU A 56 19.88 3.77 -1.99
C LEU A 56 20.66 2.55 -1.49
N ARG A 57 20.03 1.38 -1.54
CA ARG A 57 20.66 0.11 -1.16
C ARG A 57 20.40 -0.93 -2.23
N HIS A 58 21.38 -1.12 -3.10
CA HIS A 58 21.30 -2.10 -4.18
C HIS A 58 22.69 -2.64 -4.52
N ALA A 59 22.83 -3.94 -4.78
CA ALA A 59 24.14 -4.57 -5.04
C ALA A 59 24.83 -4.03 -6.30
N HIS A 60 24.02 -3.54 -7.25
CA HIS A 60 24.43 -3.06 -8.56
C HIS A 60 24.25 -1.54 -8.73
N ILE A 61 24.19 -0.77 -7.63
CA ILE A 61 24.20 0.69 -7.66
C ILE A 61 25.32 1.21 -6.75
N SER A 62 26.14 2.11 -7.29
CA SER A 62 27.16 2.82 -6.54
C SER A 62 26.51 3.99 -5.80
N ILE A 63 26.49 3.90 -4.48
CA ILE A 63 25.91 4.93 -3.60
C ILE A 63 26.87 6.13 -3.52
N TYR A 64 26.30 7.34 -3.50
CA TYR A 64 27.05 8.53 -3.14
C TYR A 64 27.52 8.43 -1.69
N GLN A 65 28.79 8.77 -1.44
CA GLN A 65 29.33 8.74 -0.09
C GLN A 65 28.97 10.01 0.67
N GLU A 66 29.14 11.15 0.01
CA GLU A 66 28.94 12.48 0.57
C GLU A 66 28.49 13.42 -0.55
N LEU A 67 27.62 14.37 -0.21
CA LEU A 67 27.19 15.48 -1.07
C LEU A 67 27.42 16.78 -0.30
N PHE A 68 28.05 17.78 -0.90
CA PHE A 68 28.27 19.07 -0.26
C PHE A 68 28.47 20.19 -1.28
N ILE A 69 28.21 21.43 -0.87
CA ILE A 69 28.40 22.63 -1.69
C ILE A 69 29.70 23.32 -1.26
N ILE A 70 30.46 23.83 -2.23
CA ILE A 70 31.63 24.68 -1.99
C ILE A 70 31.50 26.00 -2.74
N TRP A 71 32.04 27.07 -2.16
CA TRP A 71 32.24 28.34 -2.82
C TRP A 71 33.69 28.47 -3.28
N ASN A 72 33.92 28.80 -4.55
CA ASN A 72 35.23 29.15 -5.06
C ASN A 72 35.35 30.67 -5.22
N SER A 73 36.11 31.31 -4.34
CA SER A 73 36.29 32.77 -4.33
C SER A 73 37.11 33.32 -5.50
N GLN A 74 37.91 32.50 -6.18
CA GLN A 74 38.75 32.96 -7.30
C GLN A 74 37.93 33.22 -8.57
N ILE A 75 36.89 32.41 -8.77
CA ILE A 75 35.99 32.52 -9.93
C ILE A 75 34.58 32.97 -9.54
N SER A 76 34.34 33.21 -8.25
CA SER A 76 33.05 33.64 -7.68
C SER A 76 31.88 32.73 -8.08
N SER A 77 32.09 31.42 -8.01
CA SER A 77 31.09 30.40 -8.38
C SER A 77 30.85 29.38 -7.26
N LEU A 78 29.62 28.89 -7.17
CA LEU A 78 29.22 27.77 -6.31
C LEU A 78 29.38 26.44 -7.06
N PHE A 79 29.82 25.41 -6.35
CA PHE A 79 29.93 24.06 -6.89
C PHE A 79 29.25 23.05 -5.98
N LEU A 80 28.35 22.25 -6.56
CA LEU A 80 27.88 21.03 -5.93
C LEU A 80 28.91 19.91 -6.16
N CYS A 81 29.38 19.32 -5.07
CA CYS A 81 30.36 18.23 -5.07
C CYS A 81 29.66 16.91 -4.75
N LEU A 82 29.80 15.94 -5.66
CA LEU A 82 29.29 14.59 -5.49
C LEU A 82 30.45 13.61 -5.29
N VAL A 83 30.55 13.00 -4.11
CA VAL A 83 31.61 12.03 -3.78
C VAL A 83 31.13 10.62 -4.07
N MET A 84 31.87 9.90 -4.90
CA MET A 84 31.52 8.55 -5.36
C MET A 84 32.73 7.61 -5.35
N GLU A 85 32.49 6.31 -5.35
CA GLU A 85 33.53 5.28 -5.36
C GLU A 85 34.42 5.40 -6.61
N TYR A 86 35.74 5.32 -6.42
CA TYR A 86 36.68 5.27 -7.54
C TYR A 86 36.80 3.83 -8.07
N ASN A 87 36.51 3.64 -9.36
CA ASN A 87 36.54 2.34 -10.02
C ASN A 87 37.56 2.30 -11.17
N HIS A 88 38.29 1.19 -11.28
CA HIS A 88 39.35 1.04 -12.30
C HIS A 88 38.82 0.66 -13.69
N GLY A 89 37.64 0.04 -13.77
CA GLY A 89 37.05 -0.49 -15.00
C GLY A 89 35.62 0.00 -15.23
N SER A 90 35.21 0.05 -16.50
CA SER A 90 33.84 0.34 -16.93
C SER A 90 33.50 -0.41 -18.20
N PHE A 91 32.21 -0.50 -18.53
CA PHE A 91 31.76 -1.07 -19.80
C PHE A 91 32.39 -0.35 -20.99
N GLN A 92 32.61 0.97 -20.89
CA GLN A 92 33.28 1.71 -21.95
C GLN A 92 34.66 1.14 -22.30
N LYS A 93 35.50 0.88 -21.30
CA LYS A 93 36.84 0.31 -21.52
C LYS A 93 36.77 -1.09 -22.12
N VAL A 94 35.78 -1.89 -21.72
CA VAL A 94 35.56 -3.23 -22.30
C VAL A 94 35.17 -3.13 -23.77
N ILE A 95 34.19 -2.29 -24.10
CA ILE A 95 33.71 -2.09 -25.47
C ILE A 95 34.83 -1.54 -26.36
N GLU A 96 35.60 -0.54 -25.89
CA GLU A 96 36.71 0.05 -26.64
C GLU A 96 37.82 -1.00 -26.92
N LYS A 97 38.23 -1.78 -25.91
CA LYS A 97 39.20 -2.87 -26.09
C LYS A 97 38.72 -3.92 -27.09
N LYS A 98 37.43 -4.25 -27.08
CA LYS A 98 36.83 -5.22 -28.00
C LYS A 98 36.73 -4.67 -29.43
N ARG A 99 36.50 -3.37 -29.59
CA ARG A 99 36.58 -2.66 -30.89
C ARG A 99 37.99 -2.66 -31.47
N GLU A 100 38.99 -2.35 -30.65
CA GLU A 100 40.40 -2.33 -31.07
C GLU A 100 40.88 -3.71 -31.50
N THR A 101 40.52 -4.75 -30.73
CA THR A 101 40.90 -6.13 -31.02
C THR A 101 40.00 -6.81 -32.05
N LYS A 102 38.88 -6.18 -32.43
CA LYS A 102 37.83 -6.76 -33.29
C LYS A 102 37.37 -8.14 -32.81
N THR A 103 37.20 -8.28 -31.50
CA THR A 103 36.74 -9.54 -30.86
C THR A 103 35.35 -9.40 -30.26
N ILE A 104 34.62 -10.50 -30.23
CA ILE A 104 33.27 -10.58 -29.65
C ILE A 104 33.38 -10.55 -28.11
N ILE A 105 32.39 -9.94 -27.45
CA ILE A 105 32.22 -10.04 -26.00
C ILE A 105 31.67 -11.42 -25.67
N ASP A 106 32.24 -12.07 -24.65
CA ASP A 106 31.76 -13.37 -24.22
C ASP A 106 30.27 -13.33 -23.87
N SER A 107 29.51 -14.31 -24.37
CA SER A 107 28.06 -14.32 -24.23
C SER A 107 27.66 -14.40 -22.76
N GLU A 108 28.18 -15.38 -22.02
CA GLU A 108 27.82 -15.59 -20.61
C GLU A 108 28.14 -14.35 -19.77
N TRP A 109 29.30 -13.74 -20.01
CA TRP A 109 29.66 -12.48 -19.37
C TRP A 109 28.66 -11.36 -19.70
N MET A 110 28.34 -11.15 -20.98
CA MET A 110 27.37 -10.14 -21.41
C MET A 110 26.01 -10.38 -20.76
N GLN A 111 25.57 -11.63 -20.71
CA GLN A 111 24.30 -12.03 -20.13
C GLN A 111 24.22 -11.69 -18.64
N ASN A 112 25.23 -12.09 -17.88
CA ASN A 112 25.33 -11.78 -16.45
C ASN A 112 25.37 -10.27 -16.21
N MET A 113 26.19 -9.54 -16.96
CA MET A 113 26.32 -8.08 -16.87
C MET A 113 25.03 -7.34 -17.19
N LEU A 114 24.32 -7.74 -18.25
CA LEU A 114 23.02 -7.15 -18.59
C LEU A 114 21.97 -7.43 -17.53
N GLY A 115 21.94 -8.64 -16.95
CA GLY A 115 21.04 -8.96 -15.84
C GLY A 115 21.21 -8.01 -14.65
N GLN A 116 22.46 -7.73 -14.26
CA GLN A 116 22.77 -6.81 -13.17
C GLN A 116 22.39 -5.35 -13.46
N VAL A 117 22.57 -4.91 -14.70
CA VAL A 117 22.15 -3.57 -15.14
C VAL A 117 20.64 -3.43 -15.16
N LEU A 118 19.93 -4.45 -15.66
CA LEU A 118 18.47 -4.48 -15.72
C LEU A 118 17.86 -4.46 -14.30
N ASP A 119 18.39 -5.28 -13.40
CA ASP A 119 18.02 -5.33 -11.98
C ASP A 119 18.19 -3.95 -11.31
N ALA A 120 19.34 -3.31 -11.51
CA ALA A 120 19.59 -1.96 -10.98
C ALA A 120 18.65 -0.89 -11.57
N LEU A 121 18.34 -0.93 -12.87
CA LEU A 121 17.44 0.02 -13.50
C LEU A 121 15.99 -0.20 -13.09
N GLU A 122 15.55 -1.45 -12.96
CA GLU A 122 14.22 -1.79 -12.45
C GLU A 122 14.04 -1.28 -11.03
N TYR A 123 15.04 -1.45 -10.15
CA TYR A 123 15.05 -0.88 -8.80
C TYR A 123 14.93 0.65 -8.82
N LEU A 124 15.69 1.35 -9.66
CA LEU A 124 15.62 2.83 -9.77
C LEU A 124 14.25 3.29 -10.28
N HIS A 125 13.77 2.71 -11.37
CA HIS A 125 12.49 3.06 -11.98
C HIS A 125 11.32 2.74 -11.06
N HIS A 126 11.43 1.69 -10.24
CA HIS A 126 10.44 1.38 -9.24
C HIS A 126 10.32 2.45 -8.13
N LEU A 127 11.41 3.15 -7.82
CA LEU A 127 11.43 4.28 -6.89
C LEU A 127 11.16 5.63 -7.58
N ASP A 128 10.68 5.62 -8.82
CA ASP A 128 10.51 6.81 -9.68
C ASP A 128 11.80 7.63 -9.89
N ILE A 129 12.95 7.00 -9.72
CA ILE A 129 14.26 7.61 -9.98
C ILE A 129 14.66 7.31 -11.42
N ILE A 130 14.90 8.38 -12.19
CA ILE A 130 15.45 8.29 -13.56
C ILE A 130 16.97 8.47 -13.47
N HIS A 131 17.76 7.61 -14.11
CA HIS A 131 19.22 7.74 -14.10
C HIS A 131 19.67 8.99 -14.87
N ARG A 132 19.04 9.29 -16.01
CA ARG A 132 19.23 10.50 -16.88
C ARG A 132 20.58 10.61 -17.59
N ASN A 133 21.59 9.84 -17.17
CA ASN A 133 22.95 9.86 -17.71
C ASN A 133 23.51 8.44 -17.87
N LEU A 134 22.67 7.50 -18.31
CA LEU A 134 23.07 6.12 -18.53
C LEU A 134 23.96 6.02 -19.79
N LYS A 135 25.20 5.58 -19.61
CA LYS A 135 26.20 5.38 -20.68
C LYS A 135 27.26 4.36 -20.23
N PRO A 136 28.04 3.76 -21.15
CA PRO A 136 29.02 2.74 -20.79
C PRO A 136 30.08 3.18 -19.77
N SER A 137 30.42 4.47 -19.70
CA SER A 137 31.36 5.00 -18.68
C SER A 137 30.80 4.93 -17.26
N ASN A 138 29.48 4.97 -17.14
CA ASN A 138 28.75 5.04 -15.88
C ASN A 138 28.28 3.65 -15.40
N ILE A 139 28.65 2.59 -16.12
CA ILE A 139 28.50 1.21 -15.68
C ILE A 139 29.89 0.69 -15.31
N VAL A 140 30.22 0.75 -14.02
CA VAL A 140 31.54 0.43 -13.50
C VAL A 140 31.66 -1.05 -13.14
N LEU A 141 32.85 -1.60 -13.33
CA LEU A 141 33.16 -2.98 -12.99
C LEU A 141 33.83 -3.02 -11.61
N SER A 142 33.13 -3.60 -10.64
CA SER A 142 33.67 -3.82 -9.28
C SER A 142 34.51 -5.09 -9.22
N SER A 143 34.16 -6.11 -10.01
CA SER A 143 34.96 -7.32 -10.22
C SER A 143 34.76 -7.85 -11.65
N SER A 144 35.38 -8.98 -12.00
CA SER A 144 35.27 -9.56 -13.35
C SER A 144 33.81 -9.82 -13.76
N ASN A 145 32.96 -10.23 -12.82
CA ASN A 145 31.57 -10.62 -13.06
C ASN A 145 30.58 -9.79 -12.21
N HIS A 146 30.96 -8.58 -11.79
CA HIS A 146 30.09 -7.70 -11.00
C HIS A 146 30.18 -6.25 -11.49
N CYS A 147 29.05 -5.66 -11.85
CA CYS A 147 28.94 -4.26 -12.24
C CYS A 147 28.02 -3.45 -11.31
N LYS A 148 28.23 -2.14 -11.29
CA LYS A 148 27.37 -1.17 -10.61
C LYS A 148 27.07 0.02 -11.54
N LEU A 149 25.85 0.55 -11.46
CA LEU A 149 25.48 1.84 -12.04
C LEU A 149 26.01 2.97 -11.17
N GLN A 150 26.53 4.03 -11.77
CA GLN A 150 27.10 5.20 -11.09
C GLN A 150 26.64 6.49 -11.78
N ASP A 151 26.80 7.63 -11.11
CA ASP A 151 26.56 8.97 -11.68
C ASP A 151 25.08 9.26 -12.00
N LEU A 152 24.20 8.92 -11.04
CA LEU A 152 22.80 9.32 -11.01
C LEU A 152 22.69 10.85 -10.97
N SER A 153 21.88 11.45 -11.86
CA SER A 153 21.88 12.89 -12.07
C SER A 153 20.60 13.60 -11.59
N SER A 154 20.76 14.80 -11.03
CA SER A 154 19.66 15.70 -10.62
C SER A 154 18.94 16.27 -11.85
N ASN A 155 17.63 16.53 -11.71
CA ASN A 155 16.84 17.16 -12.76
C ASN A 155 17.23 18.63 -12.89
N THR A 156 17.31 19.33 -11.76
CA THR A 156 17.73 20.74 -11.65
C THR A 156 19.04 20.98 -12.40
N LEU A 157 20.04 20.12 -12.21
CA LEU A 157 21.34 20.23 -12.90
C LEU A 157 21.27 19.90 -14.40
N MET A 158 20.30 19.09 -14.82
CA MET A 158 20.14 18.68 -16.22
C MET A 158 19.35 19.71 -17.05
N MET A 159 18.48 20.51 -16.44
CA MET A 159 17.61 21.46 -17.16
C MET A 159 18.25 22.82 -17.46
N ASP A 160 19.48 23.08 -17.00
CA ASP A 160 20.23 24.30 -17.34
C ASP A 160 20.66 24.29 -18.82
N LYS A 161 19.84 24.92 -19.67
CA LYS A 161 20.06 24.95 -21.11
C LYS A 161 21.35 25.65 -21.53
N ALA A 162 21.78 26.69 -20.80
CA ALA A 162 22.94 27.47 -21.16
C ALA A 162 24.23 26.66 -20.91
N LYS A 163 24.37 26.07 -19.72
CA LYS A 163 25.51 25.21 -19.40
C LYS A 163 25.48 23.91 -20.20
N TRP A 164 24.29 23.35 -20.46
CA TRP A 164 24.15 22.17 -21.29
C TRP A 164 24.61 22.40 -22.73
N ASN A 165 24.22 23.51 -23.37
CA ASN A 165 24.59 23.77 -24.76
C ASN A 165 26.09 24.02 -24.93
N ILE A 166 26.72 24.74 -23.99
CA ILE A 166 28.17 24.98 -24.01
C ILE A 166 28.94 23.66 -23.84
N ARG A 167 28.57 22.84 -22.84
CA ARG A 167 29.21 21.53 -22.59
C ARG A 167 28.87 20.46 -23.65
N ALA A 168 27.82 20.70 -24.45
CA ALA A 168 27.35 19.82 -25.51
C ALA A 168 28.08 19.97 -26.84
N GLU A 169 28.50 21.20 -27.16
CA GLU A 169 29.26 21.49 -28.37
C GLU A 169 30.67 20.90 -28.28
N GLU A 170 31.17 20.67 -27.06
CA GLU A 170 32.52 20.17 -26.80
C GLU A 170 32.71 18.66 -27.00
N ASP A 171 31.66 17.82 -26.88
CA ASP A 171 31.80 16.36 -27.12
C ASP A 171 30.53 15.70 -27.69
N PRO A 172 30.39 15.64 -29.04
CA PRO A 172 29.30 14.93 -29.73
C PRO A 172 29.22 13.43 -29.38
N CYS A 173 30.33 12.83 -28.91
CA CYS A 173 30.39 11.42 -28.57
C CYS A 173 29.65 11.13 -27.27
N GLN A 174 29.74 11.99 -26.24
CA GLN A 174 29.06 11.76 -24.96
C GLN A 174 27.53 11.73 -25.09
N LYS A 175 26.98 12.54 -26.00
CA LYS A 175 25.54 12.57 -26.22
C LYS A 175 25.01 11.38 -27.00
N SER A 176 25.86 10.57 -27.63
CA SER A 176 25.41 9.54 -28.59
C SER A 176 24.55 8.42 -27.97
N TRP A 177 24.54 8.23 -26.64
CA TRP A 177 23.61 7.31 -25.95
C TRP A 177 22.28 7.95 -25.51
N MET A 178 22.15 9.27 -25.59
CA MET A 178 20.93 9.95 -25.13
C MET A 178 19.74 9.72 -26.06
N ALA A 179 18.56 9.60 -25.44
CA ALA A 179 17.29 9.52 -26.12
C ALA A 179 16.95 10.82 -26.88
N PRO A 180 16.15 10.76 -27.97
CA PRO A 180 15.74 11.94 -28.73
C PRO A 180 15.09 13.03 -27.87
N GLU A 181 14.22 12.64 -26.94
CA GLU A 181 13.52 13.55 -26.02
C GLU A 181 14.45 14.18 -24.98
N ALA A 182 15.49 13.44 -24.54
CA ALA A 182 16.47 13.92 -23.58
C ALA A 182 17.36 15.04 -24.14
N LEU A 183 17.54 15.09 -25.48
CA LEU A 183 18.19 16.23 -26.15
C LEU A 183 17.38 17.53 -26.03
N ARG A 184 16.08 17.43 -25.74
CA ARG A 184 15.16 18.54 -25.50
C ARG A 184 14.87 18.74 -24.00
N PHE A 185 15.70 18.19 -23.12
CA PHE A 185 15.57 18.30 -21.65
C PHE A 185 14.30 17.64 -21.10
N SER A 186 13.74 16.68 -21.82
CA SER A 186 12.64 15.86 -21.35
C SER A 186 13.17 14.48 -21.01
N PHE A 187 13.05 14.09 -19.75
CA PHE A 187 13.55 12.82 -19.25
C PHE A 187 12.41 11.99 -18.69
N SER A 188 12.43 10.70 -18.98
CA SER A 188 11.52 9.71 -18.42
C SER A 188 12.28 8.42 -18.15
N GLN A 189 11.67 7.48 -17.42
CA GLN A 189 12.21 6.12 -17.29
C GLN A 189 12.47 5.48 -18.66
N ARG A 190 11.62 5.78 -19.66
CA ARG A 190 11.79 5.33 -21.06
C ARG A 190 13.06 5.91 -21.69
N SER A 191 13.54 7.08 -21.27
CA SER A 191 14.79 7.66 -21.75
C SER A 191 16.00 6.81 -21.35
N ASP A 192 16.00 6.23 -20.14
CA ASP A 192 17.03 5.28 -19.72
C ASP A 192 16.97 3.97 -20.54
N VAL A 193 15.77 3.50 -20.90
CA VAL A 193 15.60 2.32 -21.78
C VAL A 193 16.24 2.54 -23.14
N TRP A 194 16.10 3.73 -23.74
CA TRP A 194 16.80 4.05 -24.99
C TRP A 194 18.32 3.99 -24.81
N SER A 195 18.83 4.61 -23.75
CA SER A 195 20.25 4.62 -23.45
C SER A 195 20.80 3.21 -23.25
N LEU A 196 20.06 2.34 -22.55
CA LEU A 196 20.41 0.94 -22.42
C LEU A 196 20.40 0.21 -23.77
N GLY A 197 19.41 0.47 -24.64
CA GLY A 197 19.36 -0.09 -25.99
C GLY A 197 20.59 0.29 -26.82
N CYS A 198 21.06 1.54 -26.70
CA CYS A 198 22.32 1.98 -27.32
C CYS A 198 23.54 1.25 -26.75
N ILE A 199 23.56 0.95 -25.46
CA ILE A 199 24.66 0.21 -24.80
C ILE A 199 24.68 -1.24 -25.27
N ILE A 200 23.52 -1.90 -25.32
CA ILE A 200 23.37 -3.28 -25.83
C ILE A 200 23.86 -3.34 -27.29
N LEU A 201 23.43 -2.38 -28.13
CA LEU A 201 23.87 -2.28 -29.51
C LEU A 201 25.40 -2.12 -29.64
N ASP A 202 26.01 -1.27 -28.80
CA ASP A 202 27.46 -1.09 -28.78
C ASP A 202 28.18 -2.38 -28.36
N MET A 203 27.67 -3.10 -27.35
CA MET A 203 28.23 -4.37 -26.90
C MET A 203 28.11 -5.47 -27.96
N ALA A 204 26.97 -5.57 -28.65
CA ALA A 204 26.74 -6.57 -29.68
C ALA A 204 27.56 -6.31 -30.95
N SER A 205 27.75 -5.04 -31.32
CA SER A 205 28.41 -4.66 -32.59
C SER A 205 29.91 -4.38 -32.48
N CYS A 206 30.48 -4.29 -31.27
CA CYS A 206 31.86 -3.86 -31.05
C CYS A 206 32.93 -4.67 -31.81
N SER A 207 32.67 -5.92 -32.17
CA SER A 207 33.63 -6.75 -32.90
C SER A 207 33.82 -6.32 -34.36
N PHE A 208 32.89 -5.56 -34.94
CA PHE A 208 32.95 -5.15 -36.34
C PHE A 208 32.77 -3.63 -36.55
N THR A 209 32.12 -2.91 -35.64
CA THR A 209 32.05 -1.44 -35.70
C THR A 209 33.28 -0.78 -35.06
N ASP A 210 33.73 0.34 -35.62
CA ASP A 210 34.67 1.23 -34.93
C ASP A 210 33.96 2.28 -34.06
N LYS A 211 34.73 3.12 -33.35
CA LYS A 211 34.20 4.14 -32.44
C LYS A 211 33.36 5.20 -33.18
N THR A 212 33.78 5.60 -34.37
CA THR A 212 33.13 6.63 -35.19
C THR A 212 31.85 6.08 -35.81
N GLU A 213 31.91 4.88 -36.40
CA GLU A 213 30.76 4.19 -36.97
C GLU A 213 29.65 3.98 -35.94
N ALA A 214 30.02 3.47 -34.75
CA ALA A 214 29.06 3.25 -33.67
C ALA A 214 28.42 4.56 -33.17
N MET A 215 29.19 5.65 -33.11
CA MET A 215 28.67 6.98 -32.76
C MET A 215 27.68 7.49 -33.82
N LEU A 216 28.04 7.39 -35.10
CA LEU A 216 27.20 7.84 -36.21
C LEU A 216 25.91 7.03 -36.31
N LEU A 217 25.99 5.70 -36.12
CA LEU A 217 24.83 4.82 -36.08
C LEU A 217 23.85 5.30 -35.02
N ARG A 218 24.28 5.41 -33.76
CA ARG A 218 23.41 5.87 -32.65
C ARG A 218 22.82 7.26 -32.88
N LYS A 219 23.59 8.17 -33.51
CA LYS A 219 23.08 9.49 -33.91
C LYS A 219 21.98 9.38 -34.97
N SER A 220 22.16 8.55 -35.99
CA SER A 220 21.16 8.37 -37.07
C SER A 220 19.87 7.72 -36.60
N LEU A 221 19.92 6.83 -35.59
CA LEU A 221 18.76 6.13 -35.05
C LEU A 221 17.71 7.09 -34.46
N ARG A 222 18.12 8.29 -34.04
CA ARG A 222 17.20 9.32 -33.52
C ARG A 222 16.27 9.91 -34.57
N THR A 223 16.65 9.80 -35.84
CA THR A 223 15.93 10.43 -36.96
C THR A 223 15.40 9.40 -37.95
N LEU A 224 15.99 8.20 -37.99
CA LEU A 224 15.67 7.18 -38.99
C LEU A 224 15.17 5.88 -38.32
N PRO A 225 13.86 5.56 -38.39
CA PRO A 225 13.30 4.35 -37.80
C PRO A 225 13.91 3.05 -38.32
N ASN A 226 14.33 3.02 -39.60
CA ASN A 226 14.89 1.83 -40.25
C ASN A 226 16.41 1.69 -40.07
N GLY A 227 17.07 2.57 -39.30
CA GLY A 227 18.52 2.58 -39.16
C GLY A 227 19.12 1.34 -38.47
N LEU A 228 18.29 0.53 -37.80
CA LEU A 228 18.73 -0.72 -37.17
C LEU A 228 18.89 -1.90 -38.14
N ARG A 229 18.19 -1.89 -39.27
CA ARG A 229 18.07 -3.09 -40.12
C ARG A 229 19.44 -3.64 -40.55
N GLY A 230 20.30 -2.80 -41.10
CA GLY A 230 21.60 -3.24 -41.61
C GLY A 230 22.54 -3.75 -40.52
N VAL A 231 22.51 -3.15 -39.32
CA VAL A 231 23.35 -3.65 -38.21
C VAL A 231 22.82 -4.97 -37.66
N LEU A 232 21.49 -5.15 -37.57
CA LEU A 232 20.87 -6.40 -37.15
C LEU A 232 21.15 -7.54 -38.14
N GLU A 233 21.02 -7.29 -39.44
CA GLU A 233 21.42 -8.24 -40.50
C GLU A 233 22.91 -8.62 -40.35
N THR A 234 23.78 -7.66 -40.06
CA THR A 234 25.21 -7.94 -39.82
C THR A 234 25.45 -8.77 -38.55
N LEU A 235 24.65 -8.60 -37.49
CA LEU A 235 24.73 -9.42 -36.27
C LEU A 235 24.41 -10.90 -36.58
N GLU A 236 23.38 -11.13 -37.40
CA GLU A 236 22.97 -12.47 -37.83
C GLU A 236 24.03 -13.11 -38.75
N GLU A 237 24.50 -12.39 -39.76
CA GLU A 237 25.53 -12.85 -40.70
C GLU A 237 26.84 -13.25 -39.99
N LYS A 238 27.25 -12.44 -39.00
CA LYS A 238 28.44 -12.70 -38.18
C LYS A 238 28.20 -13.69 -37.04
N LYS A 239 26.99 -14.23 -36.90
CA LYS A 239 26.59 -15.18 -35.86
C LYS A 239 26.94 -14.69 -34.46
N ILE A 240 26.65 -13.41 -34.18
CA ILE A 240 26.86 -12.84 -32.85
C ILE A 240 25.96 -13.58 -31.84
N PRO A 241 26.47 -13.96 -30.66
CA PRO A 241 25.64 -14.60 -29.64
C PRO A 241 24.42 -13.76 -29.28
N ASN A 242 23.25 -14.41 -29.16
CA ASN A 242 21.96 -13.76 -28.86
C ASN A 242 21.49 -12.73 -29.90
N ALA A 243 21.98 -12.80 -31.15
CA ALA A 243 21.57 -11.91 -32.23
C ALA A 243 20.05 -11.89 -32.45
N GLU A 244 19.37 -13.03 -32.37
CA GLU A 244 17.91 -13.14 -32.49
C GLU A 244 17.19 -12.36 -31.37
N THR A 245 17.62 -12.54 -30.11
CA THR A 245 17.09 -11.78 -28.97
C THR A 245 17.30 -10.28 -29.17
N PHE A 246 18.50 -9.85 -29.57
CA PHE A 246 18.76 -8.44 -29.86
C PHE A 246 17.94 -7.91 -31.04
N GLY A 247 17.68 -8.73 -32.05
CA GLY A 247 16.82 -8.42 -33.19
C GLY A 247 15.37 -8.18 -32.78
N SER A 248 14.87 -8.93 -31.79
CA SER A 248 13.53 -8.70 -31.22
C SER A 248 13.47 -7.50 -30.25
N LEU A 249 14.54 -7.26 -29.50
CA LEU A 249 14.55 -6.32 -28.38
C LEU A 249 14.92 -4.89 -28.79
N LEU A 250 15.98 -4.72 -29.58
CA LEU A 250 16.50 -3.39 -29.93
C LEU A 250 15.48 -2.51 -30.68
N PRO A 251 14.66 -3.03 -31.63
CA PRO A 251 13.62 -2.23 -32.27
C PRO A 251 12.56 -1.70 -31.29
N LEU A 252 12.30 -2.40 -30.19
CA LEU A 252 11.34 -1.99 -29.18
C LEU A 252 11.95 -0.96 -28.19
N MET A 253 13.23 -1.10 -27.86
CA MET A 253 13.95 -0.17 -26.97
C MET A 253 14.33 1.14 -27.66
N LEU A 254 14.54 1.13 -28.97
CA LEU A 254 15.05 2.28 -29.73
C LEU A 254 13.94 2.96 -30.57
N GLN A 255 12.73 3.00 -30.02
CA GLN A 255 11.62 3.80 -30.55
C GLN A 255 11.84 5.30 -30.29
N ILE A 256 11.64 6.13 -31.32
CA ILE A 256 11.85 7.59 -31.22
C ILE A 256 10.85 8.21 -30.24
N ASN A 257 9.58 7.80 -30.31
CA ASN A 257 8.54 8.26 -29.39
C ASN A 257 8.64 7.48 -28.06
N PRO A 258 8.80 8.14 -26.91
CA PRO A 258 8.91 7.47 -25.61
C PRO A 258 7.67 6.63 -25.23
N SER A 259 6.47 7.01 -25.67
CA SER A 259 5.24 6.28 -25.34
C SER A 259 5.20 4.88 -25.96
N GLU A 260 5.73 4.75 -27.18
CA GLU A 260 5.80 3.49 -27.95
C GLU A 260 6.98 2.60 -27.51
N ARG A 261 7.92 3.16 -26.75
CA ARG A 261 9.13 2.46 -26.30
C ARG A 261 8.78 1.53 -25.15
N ILE A 262 9.26 0.29 -25.14
CA ILE A 262 8.98 -0.63 -24.04
C ILE A 262 9.53 -0.15 -22.69
N THR A 263 8.96 -0.66 -21.60
CA THR A 263 9.42 -0.47 -20.22
C THR A 263 10.61 -1.38 -19.88
N ILE A 264 11.35 -1.05 -18.81
CA ILE A 264 12.42 -1.92 -18.30
C ILE A 264 11.89 -3.31 -17.91
N ARG A 265 10.67 -3.39 -17.38
CA ARG A 265 10.01 -4.64 -16.98
C ARG A 265 9.72 -5.54 -18.18
N GLU A 266 9.27 -4.96 -19.28
CA GLU A 266 9.07 -5.69 -20.55
C GLU A 266 10.42 -6.14 -21.15
N VAL A 267 11.47 -5.31 -21.06
CA VAL A 267 12.83 -5.71 -21.45
C VAL A 267 13.29 -6.95 -20.68
N ILE A 268 13.09 -6.98 -19.35
CA ILE A 268 13.44 -8.13 -18.49
C ILE A 268 12.65 -9.37 -18.92
N HIS A 269 11.34 -9.24 -19.12
CA HIS A 269 10.49 -10.35 -19.55
C HIS A 269 10.95 -10.94 -20.90
N ILE A 270 11.19 -10.10 -21.91
CA ILE A 270 11.64 -10.55 -23.24
C ILE A 270 13.04 -11.20 -23.14
N THR A 271 13.94 -10.61 -22.37
CA THR A 271 15.32 -11.09 -22.24
C THR A 271 15.38 -12.46 -21.56
N PHE A 272 14.63 -12.67 -20.47
CA PHE A 272 14.81 -13.85 -19.60
C PHE A 272 13.67 -14.87 -19.64
N VAL A 273 12.45 -14.47 -20.02
CA VAL A 273 11.29 -15.38 -20.10
C VAL A 273 11.01 -15.78 -21.55
N GLY A 274 11.28 -14.89 -22.50
CA GLY A 274 11.04 -15.11 -23.94
C GLY A 274 12.17 -15.79 -24.72
N SER A 275 13.37 -15.98 -24.14
CA SER A 275 14.54 -16.49 -24.87
C SER A 275 15.41 -17.47 -24.05
N ASN A 276 16.30 -18.22 -24.70
CA ASN A 276 17.19 -19.26 -24.11
C ASN A 276 18.31 -18.71 -23.18
N PHE A 277 18.10 -17.56 -22.55
CA PHE A 277 19.07 -16.87 -21.70
C PHE A 277 19.20 -17.55 -20.34
N ARG A 278 20.07 -18.56 -20.24
CA ARG A 278 20.35 -19.27 -18.98
C ARG A 278 21.53 -18.59 -18.28
N SER A 279 21.27 -17.53 -17.51
CA SER A 279 22.27 -16.98 -16.59
C SER A 279 22.60 -18.04 -15.53
N SER A 280 23.87 -18.41 -15.42
CA SER A 280 24.39 -19.39 -14.46
C SER A 280 24.56 -18.82 -13.04
N SER A 281 24.53 -17.49 -12.88
CA SER A 281 24.97 -16.81 -11.66
C SER A 281 23.96 -15.85 -11.05
N ILE A 282 22.76 -15.72 -11.62
CA ILE A 282 21.63 -15.12 -10.94
C ILE A 282 20.47 -16.03 -11.29
N ALA A 283 20.00 -16.82 -10.33
CA ALA A 283 18.57 -17.08 -10.33
C ALA A 283 17.97 -15.68 -10.41
N LEU A 284 17.45 -15.29 -11.57
CA LEU A 284 16.37 -14.34 -11.60
C LEU A 284 15.21 -15.08 -10.94
N SER A 285 15.35 -15.23 -9.63
CA SER A 285 14.23 -15.30 -8.74
C SER A 285 13.30 -14.21 -9.26
N PRO A 286 12.00 -14.50 -9.41
CA PRO A 286 11.04 -13.43 -9.42
C PRO A 286 11.25 -12.69 -8.09
N HIS A 287 12.15 -11.70 -8.06
CA HIS A 287 12.42 -10.86 -6.91
C HIS A 287 11.32 -9.80 -6.80
N TRP A 288 10.09 -10.25 -7.07
CA TRP A 288 8.85 -9.57 -6.76
C TRP A 288 8.09 -10.26 -5.63
N GLN A 289 8.71 -11.23 -4.96
CA GLN A 289 8.35 -11.54 -3.58
C GLN A 289 9.26 -10.74 -2.64
N LEU A 290 8.64 -9.74 -2.01
CA LEU A 290 9.12 -8.91 -0.90
C LEU A 290 10.07 -7.76 -1.30
N MET A 291 9.57 -6.52 -1.20
CA MET A 291 10.38 -5.48 -0.56
C MET A 291 11.01 -6.14 0.67
N PRO A 292 12.36 -6.21 0.80
CA PRO A 292 12.98 -6.92 1.89
C PRO A 292 12.33 -6.47 3.19
N ASP A 293 11.98 -7.42 4.07
CA ASP A 293 11.29 -7.12 5.33
C ASP A 293 11.94 -5.96 6.04
N SER A 294 13.28 -5.96 6.07
CA SER A 294 14.09 -4.86 6.59
C SER A 294 13.85 -3.49 5.97
N VAL A 295 13.53 -3.38 4.67
CA VAL A 295 13.29 -2.11 3.97
C VAL A 295 11.86 -1.64 4.20
N THR A 296 10.87 -2.53 4.10
CA THR A 296 9.50 -2.14 4.44
C THR A 296 9.38 -1.83 5.93
N ASP A 297 10.02 -2.60 6.80
CA ASP A 297 10.06 -2.35 8.25
C ASP A 297 10.84 -1.08 8.61
N LEU A 298 11.87 -0.72 7.84
CA LEU A 298 12.59 0.55 8.00
C LEU A 298 11.72 1.75 7.57
N LEU A 299 11.02 1.62 6.44
CA LEU A 299 10.12 2.66 5.93
C LEU A 299 8.89 2.83 6.83
N LEU A 300 8.31 1.72 7.30
CA LEU A 300 7.20 1.67 8.25
C LEU A 300 7.65 1.84 9.72
N GLY A 301 8.94 2.05 9.95
CA GLY A 301 9.51 2.33 11.27
C GLY A 301 9.32 3.78 11.72
N GLY A 302 8.80 4.65 10.83
CA GLY A 302 8.56 6.07 11.09
C GLY A 302 7.30 6.38 11.90
N SER A 303 6.89 7.64 11.87
CA SER A 303 5.63 8.09 12.48
C SER A 303 4.42 7.62 11.67
N ILE A 304 3.20 7.74 12.23
CA ILE A 304 1.96 7.47 11.49
C ILE A 304 1.91 8.24 10.18
N ALA A 305 2.31 9.52 10.17
CA ALA A 305 2.31 10.34 8.95
C ALA A 305 3.19 9.72 7.84
N SER A 306 4.36 9.19 8.20
CA SER A 306 5.22 8.47 7.26
C SER A 306 4.58 7.17 6.77
N ILE A 307 3.93 6.42 7.65
CA ILE A 307 3.24 5.18 7.28
C ILE A 307 2.07 5.47 6.33
N ILE A 308 1.27 6.51 6.60
CA ILE A 308 0.17 6.97 5.75
C ILE A 308 0.69 7.36 4.36
N ASP A 309 1.77 8.15 4.29
CA ASP A 309 2.38 8.57 3.02
C ASP A 309 2.86 7.36 2.20
N ILE A 310 3.48 6.37 2.84
CA ILE A 310 3.88 5.10 2.20
C ILE A 310 2.64 4.35 1.69
N MET A 311 1.59 4.23 2.50
CA MET A 311 0.36 3.54 2.12
C MET A 311 -0.31 4.21 0.91
N GLN A 312 -0.30 5.54 0.84
CA GLN A 312 -0.81 6.31 -0.30
C GLN A 312 0.03 6.11 -1.57
N ASN A 313 1.35 6.28 -1.46
CA ASN A 313 2.30 6.17 -2.57
C ASN A 313 2.38 4.74 -3.15
N PHE A 314 2.12 3.72 -2.32
CA PHE A 314 2.11 2.30 -2.72
C PHE A 314 0.71 1.67 -2.64
N SER A 315 -0.35 2.45 -2.85
CA SER A 315 -1.75 2.00 -2.75
C SER A 315 -2.05 0.73 -3.57
N GLY A 316 -1.47 0.58 -4.77
CA GLY A 316 -1.64 -0.61 -5.61
C GLY A 316 -0.94 -1.89 -5.16
N ARG A 317 -0.20 -1.89 -4.04
CA ARG A 317 0.63 -3.04 -3.61
C ARG A 317 0.11 -3.70 -2.33
N PRO A 318 -0.54 -4.87 -2.43
CA PRO A 318 -1.18 -5.50 -1.28
C PRO A 318 -0.21 -5.90 -0.16
N GLU A 319 1.04 -6.25 -0.48
CA GLU A 319 2.04 -6.64 0.51
C GLU A 319 2.49 -5.44 1.37
N VAL A 320 2.62 -4.26 0.76
CA VAL A 320 2.95 -3.01 1.46
C VAL A 320 1.80 -2.60 2.35
N GLN A 321 0.56 -2.66 1.83
CA GLN A 321 -0.64 -2.36 2.61
C GLN A 321 -0.74 -3.30 3.81
N LEU A 322 -0.61 -4.61 3.61
CA LEU A 322 -0.73 -5.59 4.69
C LEU A 322 0.33 -5.37 5.78
N ARG A 323 1.58 -5.07 5.42
CA ARG A 323 2.64 -4.82 6.40
C ARG A 323 2.42 -3.50 7.15
N ALA A 324 1.98 -2.46 6.45
CA ALA A 324 1.61 -1.18 7.08
C ALA A 324 0.46 -1.35 8.07
N LEU A 325 -0.61 -2.03 7.68
CA LEU A 325 -1.76 -2.34 8.55
C LEU A 325 -1.32 -3.15 9.78
N LYS A 326 -0.49 -4.19 9.61
CA LYS A 326 0.08 -4.97 10.72
C LYS A 326 0.95 -4.12 11.65
N ARG A 327 1.73 -3.18 11.10
CA ARG A 327 2.57 -2.28 11.88
C ARG A 327 1.74 -1.32 12.72
N LEU A 328 0.73 -0.70 12.12
CA LEU A 328 -0.20 0.22 12.78
C LEU A 328 -0.95 -0.47 13.93
N LEU A 329 -1.42 -1.71 13.73
CA LEU A 329 -2.05 -2.50 14.80
C LEU A 329 -1.09 -2.77 15.97
N LYS A 330 0.20 -2.94 15.71
CA LYS A 330 1.23 -3.19 16.74
C LYS A 330 1.79 -1.92 17.38
N MET A 331 1.38 -0.72 16.96
CA MET A 331 1.89 0.53 17.55
C MET A 331 1.29 0.77 18.95
N PRO A 332 2.13 1.21 19.92
CA PRO A 332 1.66 1.59 21.26
C PRO A 332 0.84 2.88 21.20
N GLU A 333 -0.16 3.01 22.08
CA GLU A 333 -1.17 4.09 22.04
C GLU A 333 -0.56 5.49 22.10
N GLU A 334 0.55 5.66 22.81
CA GLU A 334 1.30 6.93 22.93
C GLU A 334 1.88 7.42 21.60
N GLN A 335 2.18 6.49 20.67
CA GLN A 335 2.74 6.79 19.35
C GLN A 335 1.65 6.96 18.29
N LEU A 336 0.38 6.73 18.65
CA LEU A 336 -0.72 6.73 17.71
C LEU A 336 -1.26 8.13 17.38
N GLY A 337 -0.73 9.19 18.04
CA GLY A 337 -1.12 10.57 17.74
C GLY A 337 -2.63 10.78 17.80
N LEU A 338 -3.27 10.21 18.82
CA LEU A 338 -4.73 10.13 18.98
C LEU A 338 -5.37 11.51 19.23
N PRO A 339 -6.60 11.75 18.74
CA PRO A 339 -7.42 10.89 17.86
C PRO A 339 -6.84 10.81 16.44
N TRP A 340 -7.04 9.68 15.76
CA TRP A 340 -6.50 9.53 14.41
C TRP A 340 -7.22 10.47 13.43
N PRO A 341 -6.49 11.03 12.45
CA PRO A 341 -7.05 11.87 11.40
C PRO A 341 -8.15 11.16 10.60
N THR A 342 -9.19 11.90 10.18
CA THR A 342 -10.25 11.42 9.26
C THR A 342 -9.64 10.87 7.96
N GLU A 343 -8.50 11.44 7.55
CA GLU A 343 -7.69 11.01 6.41
C GLU A 343 -7.28 9.53 6.50
N LEU A 344 -7.14 8.97 7.70
CA LEU A 344 -6.89 7.53 7.85
C LEU A 344 -8.13 6.71 7.48
N VAL A 345 -9.31 7.11 7.93
CA VAL A 345 -10.56 6.38 7.63
C VAL A 345 -10.82 6.40 6.12
N GLU A 346 -10.60 7.54 5.47
CA GLU A 346 -10.68 7.67 4.01
C GLU A 346 -9.65 6.76 3.31
N LEU A 347 -8.40 6.76 3.77
CA LEU A 347 -7.33 5.92 3.24
C LEU A 347 -7.65 4.42 3.39
N LEU A 348 -8.09 3.98 4.57
CA LEU A 348 -8.47 2.58 4.82
C LEU A 348 -9.63 2.17 3.92
N THR A 349 -10.64 3.04 3.78
CA THR A 349 -11.79 2.80 2.89
C THR A 349 -11.34 2.66 1.43
N ALA A 350 -10.42 3.51 0.97
CA ALA A 350 -9.85 3.43 -0.38
C ALA A 350 -9.05 2.13 -0.61
N ILE A 351 -8.20 1.73 0.35
CA ILE A 351 -7.41 0.50 0.29
C ILE A 351 -8.32 -0.73 0.29
N MET A 352 -9.32 -0.76 1.17
CA MET A 352 -10.28 -1.87 1.25
C MET A 352 -11.04 -2.02 -0.07
N LYS A 353 -11.45 -0.91 -0.69
CA LYS A 353 -12.11 -0.91 -2.01
C LYS A 353 -11.18 -1.39 -3.13
N GLN A 354 -9.91 -0.96 -3.11
CA GLN A 354 -8.93 -1.35 -4.14
C GLN A 354 -8.53 -2.83 -4.04
N HIS A 355 -8.49 -3.38 -2.83
CA HIS A 355 -8.05 -4.75 -2.53
C HIS A 355 -9.17 -5.62 -1.99
N GLU A 356 -10.39 -5.44 -2.50
CA GLU A 356 -11.62 -6.07 -1.99
C GLU A 356 -11.56 -7.60 -1.91
N ARG A 357 -10.75 -8.25 -2.77
CA ARG A 357 -10.60 -9.72 -2.84
C ARG A 357 -9.54 -10.30 -1.91
N ILE A 358 -8.77 -9.47 -1.21
CA ILE A 358 -7.65 -9.91 -0.38
C ILE A 358 -8.08 -9.92 1.09
N LEU A 359 -8.45 -11.10 1.59
CA LEU A 359 -9.02 -11.28 2.92
C LEU A 359 -8.14 -10.67 4.04
N ASP A 360 -6.83 -10.92 4.00
CA ASP A 360 -5.91 -10.40 5.02
C ASP A 360 -5.94 -8.87 5.11
N ILE A 361 -6.05 -8.16 3.98
CA ILE A 361 -6.12 -6.70 3.97
C ILE A 361 -7.45 -6.25 4.58
N GLN A 362 -8.56 -6.86 4.20
CA GLN A 362 -9.88 -6.54 4.76
C GLN A 362 -9.89 -6.73 6.28
N LEU A 363 -9.33 -7.85 6.76
CA LEU A 363 -9.30 -8.18 8.18
C LEU A 363 -8.49 -7.18 9.01
N HIS A 364 -7.29 -6.82 8.55
CA HIS A 364 -6.44 -5.87 9.28
C HIS A 364 -6.96 -4.43 9.18
N ALA A 365 -7.53 -4.04 8.04
CA ALA A 365 -8.16 -2.73 7.86
C ALA A 365 -9.42 -2.57 8.72
N CYS A 366 -10.32 -3.56 8.74
CA CYS A 366 -11.49 -3.57 9.63
C CYS A 366 -11.07 -3.55 11.11
N SER A 367 -10.00 -4.25 11.47
CA SER A 367 -9.48 -4.23 12.85
C SER A 367 -8.95 -2.86 13.26
N LEU A 368 -8.29 -2.16 12.32
CA LEU A 368 -7.86 -0.77 12.53
C LEU A 368 -9.04 0.18 12.67
N LEU A 369 -10.06 0.05 11.81
CA LEU A 369 -11.31 0.81 11.91
C LEU A 369 -11.99 0.58 13.26
N LEU A 370 -12.09 -0.68 13.70
CA LEU A 370 -12.68 -1.00 15.01
C LEU A 370 -11.91 -0.34 16.15
N ARG A 371 -10.57 -0.38 16.10
CA ARG A 371 -9.72 0.26 17.10
C ARG A 371 -9.85 1.77 17.09
N THR A 372 -9.81 2.41 15.92
CA THR A 372 -9.89 3.87 15.81
C THR A 372 -11.25 4.39 16.28
N LEU A 373 -12.34 3.76 15.84
CA LEU A 373 -13.69 4.16 16.23
C LEU A 373 -13.99 3.84 17.70
N GLY A 374 -13.57 2.68 18.19
CA GLY A 374 -13.75 2.30 19.60
C GLY A 374 -13.01 3.21 20.57
N GLN A 375 -11.76 3.59 20.24
CA GLN A 375 -10.99 4.52 21.08
C GLN A 375 -11.58 5.93 21.07
N ALA A 376 -12.09 6.42 19.94
CA ALA A 376 -12.74 7.73 19.85
C ALA A 376 -13.94 7.82 20.81
N LEU A 377 -14.80 6.80 20.81
CA LEU A 377 -15.96 6.73 21.71
C LEU A 377 -15.60 6.55 23.18
N ALA A 378 -14.48 5.88 23.48
CA ALA A 378 -14.00 5.72 24.85
C ALA A 378 -13.49 7.04 25.44
N GLN A 379 -12.91 7.92 24.62
CA GLN A 379 -12.43 9.23 25.04
C GLN A 379 -13.57 10.27 25.10
N ASP A 380 -14.45 10.25 24.11
CA ASP A 380 -15.63 11.11 24.05
C ASP A 380 -16.85 10.31 23.57
N PRO A 381 -17.80 9.95 24.46
CA PRO A 381 -19.04 9.27 24.09
C PRO A 381 -19.93 10.07 23.13
N ALA A 382 -19.65 11.35 22.91
CA ALA A 382 -20.34 12.21 21.95
C ALA A 382 -19.54 12.45 20.65
N ALA A 383 -18.40 11.78 20.46
CA ALA A 383 -17.61 11.90 19.24
C ALA A 383 -18.44 11.49 18.01
N GLU A 384 -18.48 12.35 17.00
CA GLU A 384 -19.06 12.02 15.70
C GLU A 384 -18.18 10.97 15.01
N VAL A 385 -18.71 9.76 14.87
CA VAL A 385 -18.08 8.68 14.12
C VAL A 385 -18.22 8.98 12.63
N PRO A 386 -17.15 8.92 11.82
CA PRO A 386 -17.27 9.09 10.37
C PRO A 386 -18.18 8.00 9.78
N SER A 387 -19.42 8.37 9.51
CA SER A 387 -20.47 7.53 8.95
C SER A 387 -20.74 7.88 7.49
N GLU A 388 -19.67 8.08 6.71
CA GLU A 388 -19.83 8.32 5.27
C GLU A 388 -20.36 7.07 4.56
N SER A 389 -21.26 7.27 3.59
CA SER A 389 -21.81 6.20 2.75
C SER A 389 -20.73 5.30 2.11
N SER A 390 -19.54 5.85 1.89
CA SER A 390 -18.36 5.13 1.38
C SER A 390 -17.89 3.99 2.31
N VAL A 391 -17.85 4.23 3.63
CA VAL A 391 -17.40 3.26 4.64
C VAL A 391 -18.42 2.13 4.77
N VAL A 392 -19.70 2.49 4.88
CA VAL A 392 -20.82 1.54 4.94
C VAL A 392 -20.83 0.62 3.72
N SER A 393 -20.68 1.19 2.52
CA SER A 393 -20.64 0.44 1.26
C SER A 393 -19.52 -0.60 1.23
N VAL A 394 -18.32 -0.22 1.70
CA VAL A 394 -17.15 -1.11 1.74
C VAL A 394 -17.32 -2.23 2.76
N LEU A 395 -17.84 -1.94 3.96
CA LEU A 395 -18.11 -2.95 4.99
C LEU A 395 -19.15 -3.97 4.52
N LEU A 396 -20.22 -3.53 3.86
CA LEU A 396 -21.21 -4.43 3.26
C LEU A 396 -20.61 -5.24 2.09
N SER A 397 -19.68 -4.66 1.33
CA SER A 397 -18.94 -5.41 0.31
C SER A 397 -18.11 -6.55 0.92
N CYS A 398 -17.49 -6.30 2.08
CA CYS A 398 -16.74 -7.33 2.81
C CYS A 398 -17.63 -8.53 3.18
N LEU A 399 -18.84 -8.27 3.69
CA LEU A 399 -19.81 -9.31 4.03
C LEU A 399 -20.20 -10.16 2.81
N ARG A 400 -20.31 -9.53 1.63
CA ARG A 400 -20.69 -10.22 0.38
C ARG A 400 -19.56 -10.99 -0.28
N ILE A 401 -18.34 -10.45 -0.26
CA ILE A 401 -17.18 -11.05 -0.95
C ILE A 401 -16.54 -12.17 -0.12
N HIS A 402 -16.55 -12.04 1.21
CA HIS A 402 -15.92 -13.00 2.14
C HIS A 402 -16.92 -13.57 3.16
N PRO A 403 -18.04 -14.18 2.72
CA PRO A 403 -19.13 -14.61 3.61
C PRO A 403 -18.74 -15.78 4.54
N GLU A 404 -17.68 -16.50 4.23
CA GLU A 404 -17.21 -17.65 5.01
C GLU A 404 -16.17 -17.28 6.09
N SER A 405 -15.68 -16.03 6.10
CA SER A 405 -14.62 -15.63 7.03
C SER A 405 -15.18 -15.16 8.38
N GLU A 406 -15.29 -16.09 9.32
CA GLU A 406 -15.85 -15.86 10.66
C GLU A 406 -15.19 -14.65 11.37
N GLN A 407 -13.87 -14.57 11.33
CA GLN A 407 -13.12 -13.48 11.97
C GLN A 407 -13.41 -12.13 11.34
N LEU A 408 -13.54 -12.07 10.01
CA LEU A 408 -13.90 -10.82 9.33
C LEU A 408 -15.35 -10.43 9.63
N LEU A 409 -16.28 -11.40 9.64
CA LEU A 409 -17.68 -11.15 9.98
C LEU A 409 -17.84 -10.53 11.36
N VAL A 410 -17.17 -11.11 12.37
CA VAL A 410 -17.17 -10.60 13.74
C VAL A 410 -16.67 -9.16 13.80
N THR A 411 -15.51 -8.87 13.18
CA THR A 411 -14.93 -7.52 13.18
C THR A 411 -15.82 -6.53 12.46
N VAL A 412 -16.38 -6.89 11.29
CA VAL A 412 -17.27 -6.01 10.53
C VAL A 412 -18.56 -5.72 11.32
N TYR A 413 -19.14 -6.72 11.99
CA TYR A 413 -20.32 -6.52 12.84
C TYR A 413 -20.04 -5.61 14.03
N SER A 414 -18.88 -5.75 14.68
CA SER A 414 -18.45 -4.83 15.73
C SER A 414 -18.32 -3.38 15.22
N VAL A 415 -17.72 -3.17 14.04
CA VAL A 415 -17.60 -1.84 13.43
C VAL A 415 -18.97 -1.28 13.06
N LEU A 416 -19.83 -2.08 12.44
CA LEU A 416 -21.19 -1.66 12.07
C LEU A 416 -22.04 -1.35 13.31
N ALA A 417 -21.84 -2.05 14.43
CA ALA A 417 -22.57 -1.78 15.67
C ALA A 417 -22.21 -0.39 16.21
N ILE A 418 -20.91 -0.04 16.16
CA ILE A 418 -20.44 1.31 16.50
C ILE A 418 -21.06 2.37 15.57
N ILE A 419 -20.99 2.17 14.25
CA ILE A 419 -21.56 3.11 13.27
C ILE A 419 -23.08 3.26 13.44
N SER A 420 -23.79 2.17 13.71
CA SER A 420 -25.26 2.16 13.85
C SER A 420 -25.79 2.91 15.07
N SER A 421 -24.92 3.22 16.05
CA SER A 421 -25.27 4.07 17.19
C SER A 421 -25.50 5.54 16.81
N GLN A 422 -25.15 5.94 15.58
CA GLN A 422 -25.43 7.25 15.01
C GLN A 422 -26.77 7.24 14.27
N GLU A 423 -27.65 8.19 14.59
CA GLU A 423 -29.04 8.24 14.09
C GLU A 423 -29.12 8.28 12.55
N SER A 424 -28.20 8.99 11.89
CA SER A 424 -28.15 9.12 10.42
C SER A 424 -27.71 7.84 9.69
N ALA A 425 -26.94 6.97 10.33
CA ALA A 425 -26.37 5.78 9.68
C ALA A 425 -27.30 4.56 9.77
N SER A 426 -28.15 4.51 10.80
CA SER A 426 -29.06 3.37 11.00
C SER A 426 -30.04 3.19 9.84
N GLU A 427 -30.61 4.28 9.30
CA GLU A 427 -31.54 4.22 8.17
C GLU A 427 -30.86 3.68 6.90
N GLU A 428 -29.66 4.17 6.56
CA GLU A 428 -28.89 3.71 5.40
C GLU A 428 -28.54 2.21 5.50
N LEU A 429 -28.15 1.75 6.69
CA LEU A 429 -27.84 0.34 6.95
C LEU A 429 -29.08 -0.55 6.80
N GLN A 430 -30.26 -0.07 7.23
CA GLN A 430 -31.51 -0.78 7.03
C GLN A 430 -31.89 -0.87 5.55
N GLU A 431 -31.79 0.23 4.80
CA GLU A 431 -32.07 0.25 3.35
C GLU A 431 -31.13 -0.66 2.57
N ALA A 432 -29.90 -0.82 3.04
CA ALA A 432 -28.91 -1.70 2.44
C ALA A 432 -29.14 -3.20 2.73
N GLY A 433 -30.20 -3.57 3.45
CA GLY A 433 -30.58 -4.98 3.71
C GLY A 433 -29.77 -5.66 4.81
N LEU A 434 -29.25 -4.90 5.79
CA LEU A 434 -28.40 -5.46 6.83
C LEU A 434 -29.13 -6.44 7.77
N PHE A 435 -30.45 -6.27 7.99
CA PHE A 435 -31.22 -7.22 8.78
C PHE A 435 -31.19 -8.63 8.17
N GLU A 436 -31.38 -8.73 6.86
CA GLU A 436 -31.35 -10.00 6.13
C GLU A 436 -29.98 -10.67 6.25
N HIS A 437 -28.91 -9.91 6.08
CA HIS A 437 -27.54 -10.43 6.21
C HIS A 437 -27.26 -10.98 7.62
N ILE A 438 -27.69 -10.28 8.68
CA ILE A 438 -27.49 -10.77 10.04
C ILE A 438 -28.27 -12.05 10.28
N LEU A 439 -29.54 -12.08 9.88
CA LEU A 439 -30.41 -13.25 10.08
C LEU A 439 -29.94 -14.46 9.26
N GLU A 440 -29.41 -14.25 8.06
CA GLU A 440 -28.79 -15.30 7.24
C GLU A 440 -27.58 -15.92 7.95
N HIS A 441 -26.68 -15.11 8.51
CA HIS A 441 -25.53 -15.62 9.24
C HIS A 441 -25.91 -16.29 10.57
N LEU A 442 -26.90 -15.77 11.31
CA LEU A 442 -27.42 -16.46 12.50
C LEU A 442 -28.00 -17.84 12.16
N SER A 443 -28.66 -17.96 10.99
CA SER A 443 -29.18 -19.25 10.52
C SER A 443 -28.10 -20.20 10.01
N THR A 444 -27.00 -19.66 9.47
CA THR A 444 -25.91 -20.44 8.87
C THR A 444 -24.91 -20.91 9.93
N PHE A 445 -24.66 -20.08 10.96
CA PHE A 445 -23.64 -20.32 11.99
C PHE A 445 -24.23 -20.35 13.42
N PRO A 446 -25.30 -21.13 13.70
CA PRO A 446 -25.99 -21.08 15.00
C PRO A 446 -25.15 -21.56 16.18
N THR A 447 -24.05 -22.28 15.93
CA THR A 447 -23.12 -22.78 16.94
C THR A 447 -21.86 -21.92 17.08
N ASN A 448 -21.67 -20.91 16.22
CA ASN A 448 -20.52 -20.01 16.30
C ASN A 448 -20.85 -18.87 17.26
N ARG A 449 -20.35 -19.00 18.49
CA ARG A 449 -20.60 -18.06 19.59
C ARG A 449 -20.34 -16.60 19.20
N ASP A 450 -19.19 -16.33 18.57
CA ASP A 450 -18.74 -14.95 18.36
C ASP A 450 -19.56 -14.26 17.26
N ILE A 451 -19.87 -14.97 16.17
CA ILE A 451 -20.78 -14.45 15.13
C ILE A 451 -22.16 -14.19 15.73
N CYS A 452 -22.68 -15.12 16.52
CA CYS A 452 -24.00 -14.99 17.13
C CYS A 452 -24.10 -13.80 18.09
N ILE A 453 -23.15 -13.64 19.01
CA ILE A 453 -23.14 -12.49 19.94
C ILE A 453 -23.05 -11.17 19.17
N ASN A 454 -22.12 -11.06 18.22
CA ASN A 454 -21.94 -9.83 17.44
C ASN A 454 -23.15 -9.51 16.56
N GLY A 455 -23.78 -10.54 15.97
CA GLY A 455 -25.02 -10.40 15.21
C GLY A 455 -26.17 -9.90 16.09
N LEU A 456 -26.34 -10.47 17.29
CA LEU A 456 -27.37 -10.01 18.25
C LEU A 456 -27.09 -8.59 18.76
N SER A 457 -25.84 -8.24 19.04
CA SER A 457 -25.45 -6.88 19.43
C SER A 457 -25.73 -5.87 18.32
N LEU A 458 -25.44 -6.22 17.06
CA LEU A 458 -25.72 -5.37 15.91
C LEU A 458 -27.23 -5.22 15.66
N LEU A 459 -28.00 -6.29 15.79
CA LEU A 459 -29.48 -6.22 15.73
C LEU A 459 -30.01 -5.28 16.82
N TRP A 460 -29.51 -5.40 18.05
CA TRP A 460 -29.91 -4.51 19.13
C TRP A 460 -29.58 -3.05 18.82
N ALA A 461 -28.36 -2.76 18.33
CA ALA A 461 -27.92 -1.42 18.00
C ALA A 461 -28.74 -0.78 16.87
N LEU A 462 -29.12 -1.57 15.86
CA LEU A 462 -30.01 -1.14 14.77
C LEU A 462 -31.45 -0.89 15.22
N MET A 463 -31.84 -1.29 16.44
CA MET A 463 -33.24 -1.26 16.91
C MET A 463 -33.48 -0.35 18.12
N VAL A 464 -32.49 -0.11 18.98
CA VAL A 464 -32.70 0.50 20.31
C VAL A 464 -33.23 1.93 20.25
N ASP A 465 -32.86 2.70 19.23
CA ASP A 465 -33.28 4.10 19.05
C ASP A 465 -33.62 4.45 17.58
N ALA A 466 -33.85 3.45 16.72
CA ALA A 466 -34.04 3.64 15.28
C ALA A 466 -35.50 3.67 14.83
N VAL A 467 -35.81 4.47 13.80
CA VAL A 467 -37.04 4.34 13.03
C VAL A 467 -36.89 3.13 12.10
N ILE A 468 -37.73 2.10 12.31
CA ILE A 468 -37.66 0.88 11.51
C ILE A 468 -38.40 1.08 10.18
N VAL A 469 -37.65 1.13 9.08
CA VAL A 469 -38.17 1.36 7.72
C VAL A 469 -38.96 0.15 7.20
N ASN A 470 -38.42 -1.05 7.41
CA ASN A 470 -39.04 -2.31 6.97
C ASN A 470 -38.94 -3.38 8.07
N LYS A 471 -40.09 -3.78 8.62
CA LYS A 471 -40.17 -4.81 9.67
C LYS A 471 -40.17 -6.24 9.14
N THR A 472 -40.35 -6.44 7.83
CA THR A 472 -40.54 -7.76 7.21
C THR A 472 -39.41 -8.75 7.55
N PRO A 473 -38.12 -8.37 7.49
CA PRO A 473 -37.03 -9.28 7.83
C PRO A 473 -37.06 -9.75 9.28
N LEU A 474 -37.45 -8.84 10.20
CA LEU A 474 -37.48 -9.07 11.64
C LEU A 474 -38.55 -10.08 12.08
N GLU A 475 -39.53 -10.41 11.23
CA GLU A 475 -40.52 -11.46 11.56
C GLU A 475 -39.90 -12.85 11.70
N ARG A 476 -38.72 -13.09 11.08
CA ARG A 476 -37.99 -14.36 11.19
C ARG A 476 -37.06 -14.40 12.40
N ALA A 477 -36.72 -13.24 12.97
CA ALA A 477 -35.75 -13.11 14.05
C ALA A 477 -36.12 -13.94 15.30
N PRO A 478 -37.38 -14.00 15.79
CA PRO A 478 -37.69 -14.71 17.02
C PRO A 478 -37.32 -16.20 16.99
N VAL A 479 -37.53 -16.86 15.85
CA VAL A 479 -37.22 -18.29 15.67
C VAL A 479 -35.72 -18.52 15.69
N LEU A 480 -34.97 -17.71 14.92
CA LEU A 480 -33.52 -17.84 14.82
C LEU A 480 -32.83 -17.53 16.16
N ILE A 481 -33.30 -16.53 16.91
CA ILE A 481 -32.75 -16.22 18.24
C ILE A 481 -33.01 -17.37 19.20
N ALA A 482 -34.19 -18.00 19.15
CA ALA A 482 -34.48 -19.18 19.95
C ALA A 482 -33.53 -20.35 19.62
N GLU A 483 -33.23 -20.58 18.34
CA GLU A 483 -32.27 -21.59 17.88
C GLU A 483 -30.84 -21.31 18.39
N VAL A 484 -30.40 -20.05 18.31
CA VAL A 484 -29.08 -19.61 18.82
C VAL A 484 -28.98 -19.80 20.34
N LEU A 485 -30.00 -19.41 21.11
CA LEU A 485 -30.02 -19.62 22.56
C LEU A 485 -30.03 -21.10 22.93
N ALA A 486 -30.73 -21.94 22.16
CA ALA A 486 -30.73 -23.38 22.35
C ALA A 486 -29.36 -24.02 22.04
N ALA A 487 -28.61 -23.48 21.08
CA ALA A 487 -27.25 -23.92 20.77
C ALA A 487 -26.23 -23.52 21.85
N HIS A 488 -26.50 -22.46 22.63
CA HIS A 488 -25.62 -21.93 23.67
C HIS A 488 -26.28 -21.85 25.06
N PRO A 489 -26.78 -22.97 25.63
CA PRO A 489 -27.68 -22.97 26.78
C PRO A 489 -27.04 -22.54 28.11
N THR A 490 -25.71 -22.55 28.20
CA THR A 490 -24.96 -22.18 29.41
C THR A 490 -24.26 -20.83 29.29
N ASP A 491 -24.43 -20.12 28.17
CA ASP A 491 -23.73 -18.88 27.89
C ASP A 491 -24.53 -17.66 28.38
N ALA A 492 -24.04 -17.03 29.44
CA ALA A 492 -24.69 -15.88 30.07
C ALA A 492 -24.73 -14.65 29.16
N GLU A 493 -23.70 -14.42 28.36
CA GLU A 493 -23.62 -13.24 27.48
C GLU A 493 -24.53 -13.42 26.27
N MET A 494 -24.59 -14.64 25.72
CA MET A 494 -25.56 -14.97 24.68
C MET A 494 -27.00 -14.79 25.17
N ALA A 495 -27.29 -15.27 26.38
CA ALA A 495 -28.60 -15.12 27.00
C ALA A 495 -28.97 -13.64 27.22
N GLU A 496 -28.00 -12.81 27.66
CA GLU A 496 -28.18 -11.38 27.83
C GLU A 496 -28.51 -10.68 26.51
N ALA A 497 -27.70 -10.93 25.46
CA ALA A 497 -27.89 -10.35 24.13
C ALA A 497 -29.21 -10.80 23.49
N GLY A 498 -29.54 -12.09 23.58
CA GLY A 498 -30.79 -12.65 23.07
C GLY A 498 -32.02 -12.04 23.78
N CYS A 499 -31.97 -11.90 25.11
CA CYS A 499 -33.05 -11.26 25.86
C CYS A 499 -33.20 -9.78 25.50
N ALA A 500 -32.10 -9.05 25.24
CA ALA A 500 -32.15 -7.66 24.80
C ALA A 500 -32.87 -7.52 23.45
N VAL A 501 -32.52 -8.35 22.46
CA VAL A 501 -33.16 -8.34 21.13
C VAL A 501 -34.62 -8.78 21.22
N PHE A 502 -34.95 -9.83 22.00
CA PHE A 502 -36.34 -10.24 22.20
C PHE A 502 -37.20 -9.15 22.82
N TRP A 503 -36.66 -8.39 23.77
CA TRP A 503 -37.38 -7.25 24.32
C TRP A 503 -37.70 -6.22 23.24
N LEU A 504 -36.73 -5.84 22.39
CA LEU A 504 -36.98 -4.91 21.29
C LEU A 504 -37.98 -5.46 20.25
N LEU A 505 -37.88 -6.74 19.89
CA LEU A 505 -38.84 -7.40 18.99
C LEU A 505 -40.26 -7.41 19.55
N SER A 506 -40.41 -7.56 20.88
CA SER A 506 -41.70 -7.50 21.56
C SER A 506 -42.32 -6.09 21.50
N LEU A 507 -41.50 -5.03 21.57
CA LEU A 507 -41.95 -3.64 21.42
C LEU A 507 -42.37 -3.33 19.98
N LEU A 508 -41.66 -3.90 19.00
CA LEU A 508 -41.94 -3.71 17.57
C LEU A 508 -43.14 -4.53 17.06
N GLY A 509 -43.62 -5.49 17.84
CA GLY A 509 -44.70 -6.41 17.47
C GLY A 509 -44.27 -7.52 16.50
N CYS A 510 -42.97 -7.86 16.47
CA CYS A 510 -42.42 -8.87 15.56
C CYS A 510 -42.57 -10.30 16.09
N ILE A 511 -42.91 -10.47 17.38
CA ILE A 511 -43.16 -11.78 17.99
C ILE A 511 -44.64 -12.13 17.82
N LYS A 512 -44.92 -13.25 17.15
CA LYS A 512 -46.29 -13.72 16.89
C LYS A 512 -46.85 -14.44 18.12
N GLU A 513 -48.16 -14.40 18.30
CA GLU A 513 -48.83 -14.94 19.50
C GLU A 513 -48.51 -16.42 19.77
N HIS A 514 -48.43 -17.24 18.73
CA HIS A 514 -48.06 -18.65 18.85
C HIS A 514 -46.62 -18.87 19.37
N GLN A 515 -45.76 -17.85 19.31
CA GLN A 515 -44.37 -17.90 19.80
C GLN A 515 -44.24 -17.39 21.24
N PHE A 516 -45.29 -16.81 21.83
CA PHE A 516 -45.21 -16.19 23.16
C PHE A 516 -44.78 -17.18 24.24
N ALA A 517 -45.34 -18.39 24.24
CA ALA A 517 -45.00 -19.41 25.23
C ALA A 517 -43.52 -19.79 25.17
N ASP A 518 -42.96 -19.92 23.97
CA ASP A 518 -41.56 -20.30 23.76
C ASP A 518 -40.62 -19.18 24.20
N VAL A 519 -40.90 -17.93 23.79
CA VAL A 519 -40.08 -16.77 24.18
C VAL A 519 -40.15 -16.50 25.69
N VAL A 520 -41.32 -16.64 26.31
CA VAL A 520 -41.48 -16.54 27.78
C VAL A 520 -40.63 -17.61 28.48
N THR A 521 -40.63 -18.84 27.95
CA THR A 521 -39.82 -19.93 28.49
C THR A 521 -38.33 -19.60 28.42
N LEU A 522 -37.86 -19.07 27.28
CA LEU A 522 -36.48 -18.63 27.10
C LEU A 522 -36.09 -17.50 28.07
N PHE A 523 -36.95 -16.49 28.27
CA PHE A 523 -36.69 -15.44 29.27
C PHE A 523 -36.52 -16.01 30.68
N LEU A 524 -37.40 -16.92 31.10
CA LEU A 524 -37.33 -17.55 32.41
C LEU A 524 -36.10 -18.45 32.57
N GLN A 525 -35.72 -19.16 31.50
CA GLN A 525 -34.49 -19.96 31.46
C GLN A 525 -33.24 -19.07 31.58
N SER A 526 -33.17 -17.97 30.84
CA SER A 526 -32.07 -17.01 30.92
C SER A 526 -31.93 -16.39 32.32
N ILE A 527 -33.04 -16.01 32.96
CA ILE A 527 -33.02 -15.49 34.35
C ILE A 527 -32.48 -16.56 35.32
N ARG A 528 -32.87 -17.82 35.13
CA ARG A 528 -32.39 -18.93 35.97
C ARG A 528 -30.91 -19.21 35.76
N LEU A 529 -30.41 -19.04 34.53
CA LEU A 529 -29.02 -19.25 34.19
C LEU A 529 -28.09 -18.28 34.92
N CYS A 530 -28.46 -17.00 35.03
CA CYS A 530 -27.64 -15.96 35.65
C CYS A 530 -28.49 -14.91 36.39
N GLN A 531 -28.74 -15.15 37.69
CA GLN A 531 -29.52 -14.24 38.53
C GLN A 531 -28.75 -12.96 38.91
N ASP A 532 -27.41 -13.03 38.93
CA ASP A 532 -26.55 -11.91 39.35
C ASP A 532 -26.22 -10.93 38.20
N ARG A 533 -26.60 -11.25 36.96
CA ARG A 533 -26.42 -10.36 35.79
C ARG A 533 -27.60 -9.42 35.62
N ILE A 534 -27.50 -8.26 36.27
CA ILE A 534 -28.55 -7.23 36.27
C ILE A 534 -29.08 -6.86 34.87
N PRO A 535 -28.23 -6.64 33.83
CA PRO A 535 -28.73 -6.24 32.51
C PRO A 535 -29.61 -7.32 31.85
N LEU A 536 -29.20 -8.58 31.96
CA LEU A 536 -29.98 -9.73 31.48
C LEU A 536 -31.35 -9.77 32.15
N VAL A 537 -31.36 -9.74 33.48
CA VAL A 537 -32.59 -9.84 34.28
C VAL A 537 -33.55 -8.70 33.95
N ASN A 538 -33.02 -7.47 33.82
CA ASN A 538 -33.81 -6.31 33.43
C ASN A 538 -34.42 -6.44 32.03
N ASN A 539 -33.62 -6.85 31.04
CA ASN A 539 -34.10 -7.05 29.67
C ASN A 539 -35.18 -8.13 29.61
N ALA A 540 -34.97 -9.24 30.33
CA ALA A 540 -35.94 -10.33 30.39
C ALA A 540 -37.27 -9.89 31.02
N TYR A 541 -37.25 -9.20 32.16
CA TYR A 541 -38.47 -8.69 32.77
C TYR A 541 -39.18 -7.63 31.91
N ARG A 542 -38.43 -6.76 31.23
CA ARG A 542 -39.01 -5.78 30.29
C ARG A 542 -39.69 -6.47 29.09
N GLY A 543 -39.07 -7.50 28.53
CA GLY A 543 -39.66 -8.33 27.48
C GLY A 543 -40.94 -9.04 27.94
N LEU A 544 -40.91 -9.68 29.12
CA LEU A 544 -42.08 -10.32 29.73
C LEU A 544 -43.24 -9.32 29.96
N ALA A 545 -42.95 -8.14 30.50
CA ALA A 545 -43.94 -7.10 30.71
C ALA A 545 -44.55 -6.61 29.38
N SER A 546 -43.73 -6.47 28.33
CA SER A 546 -44.21 -6.08 27.00
C SER A 546 -45.14 -7.15 26.40
N LEU A 547 -44.74 -8.43 26.44
CA LEU A 547 -45.59 -9.52 25.95
C LEU A 547 -46.90 -9.63 26.73
N ALA A 548 -46.85 -9.49 28.06
CA ALA A 548 -48.03 -9.51 28.92
C ALA A 548 -49.00 -8.35 28.62
N LYS A 549 -48.47 -7.17 28.28
CA LYS A 549 -49.27 -6.02 27.85
C LYS A 549 -49.99 -6.30 26.53
N VAL A 550 -49.29 -6.89 25.56
CA VAL A 550 -49.84 -7.23 24.24
C VAL A 550 -50.92 -8.33 24.36
N SER A 551 -50.69 -9.36 25.18
CA SER A 551 -51.71 -10.39 25.46
C SER A 551 -52.88 -9.85 26.29
N GLY A 552 -52.62 -8.91 27.21
CA GLY A 552 -53.62 -8.29 28.08
C GLY A 552 -54.58 -7.33 27.36
N SER A 553 -54.16 -6.75 26.23
CA SER A 553 -55.04 -5.94 25.37
C SER A 553 -56.18 -6.71 24.69
N GLN A 554 -56.17 -8.05 24.74
CA GLN A 554 -57.33 -8.88 24.36
C GLN A 554 -58.18 -9.31 25.57
N TRP A 555 -57.69 -9.13 26.80
CA TRP A 555 -58.41 -9.44 28.04
C TRP A 555 -59.24 -8.24 28.55
N SER A 556 -59.36 -7.16 27.78
CA SER A 556 -60.28 -6.06 28.08
C SER A 556 -61.76 -6.39 27.85
N GLU A 557 -62.09 -7.64 27.48
CA GLU A 557 -63.46 -8.17 27.47
C GLU A 557 -63.74 -9.22 28.58
N ALA A 558 -62.84 -9.39 29.57
CA ALA A 558 -63.08 -10.29 30.71
C ALA A 558 -63.23 -9.51 32.03
N PRO A 559 -64.26 -9.79 32.89
CA PRO A 559 -64.56 -8.96 34.05
C PRO A 559 -63.47 -9.00 35.12
N SER A 560 -63.03 -7.81 35.54
CA SER A 560 -61.95 -7.51 36.49
C SER A 560 -62.21 -7.89 37.96
N SER A 561 -62.68 -9.11 38.24
CA SER A 561 -63.11 -9.50 39.61
C SER A 561 -62.28 -10.59 40.29
N TYR A 562 -61.21 -11.12 39.68
CA TYR A 562 -60.53 -12.30 40.24
C TYR A 562 -59.04 -12.17 40.59
N TRP A 563 -58.38 -11.02 40.43
CA TRP A 563 -56.91 -10.97 40.55
C TRP A 563 -56.31 -9.87 41.44
N TRP A 564 -57.09 -9.13 42.23
CA TRP A 564 -56.53 -8.15 43.17
C TRP A 564 -56.94 -8.48 44.60
N GLY A 565 -56.07 -9.23 45.27
CA GLY A 565 -55.99 -9.20 46.73
C GLY A 565 -55.57 -7.81 47.18
N GLU A 566 -56.26 -7.30 48.19
CA GLU A 566 -56.24 -5.93 48.68
C GLU A 566 -54.84 -5.35 48.92
N GLY A 567 -54.67 -4.09 48.54
CA GLY A 567 -53.71 -3.19 49.19
C GLY A 567 -52.34 -3.09 48.54
N LYS A 568 -52.27 -2.51 47.33
CA LYS A 568 -51.21 -1.57 46.90
C LYS A 568 -51.65 -0.94 45.57
N GLU A 569 -51.77 0.38 45.56
CA GLU A 569 -52.08 1.15 44.36
C GLU A 569 -51.09 0.83 43.22
N PRO A 570 -51.54 0.81 41.95
CA PRO A 570 -50.63 0.70 40.83
C PRO A 570 -49.75 1.96 40.78
N PHE A 571 -48.44 1.78 40.66
CA PHE A 571 -47.50 2.87 40.39
C PHE A 571 -47.98 3.69 39.18
N PRO A 572 -47.98 5.03 39.25
CA PRO A 572 -48.44 5.85 38.14
C PRO A 572 -47.53 5.61 36.93
N ALA A 573 -48.16 5.39 35.78
CA ALA A 573 -47.51 5.32 34.48
C ALA A 573 -46.86 6.67 34.15
N THR A 574 -45.60 6.86 34.56
CA THR A 574 -44.77 7.93 34.02
C THR A 574 -44.29 7.51 32.65
N SER A 575 -44.74 8.27 31.64
CA SER A 575 -44.24 8.22 30.28
C SER A 575 -42.73 8.40 30.26
N VAL A 576 -41.98 7.32 30.06
CA VAL A 576 -40.57 7.40 29.66
C VAL A 576 -40.57 7.86 28.21
N ARG A 577 -40.52 9.19 28.01
CA ARG A 577 -40.49 9.85 26.70
C ARG A 577 -39.24 10.71 26.51
N SER A 578 -38.23 10.57 27.36
CA SER A 578 -36.96 11.25 27.16
C SER A 578 -35.82 10.24 27.05
N THR A 579 -35.09 10.35 25.95
CA THR A 579 -33.81 9.70 25.63
C THR A 579 -32.72 9.92 26.70
N ALA A 580 -32.93 10.87 27.62
CA ALA A 580 -32.02 11.16 28.73
C ALA A 580 -32.04 10.10 29.86
N GLU A 581 -33.13 9.38 30.08
CA GLU A 581 -33.21 8.36 31.15
C GLU A 581 -32.55 7.02 30.74
N LEU A 582 -32.42 6.74 29.44
CA LEU A 582 -31.68 5.59 28.92
C LEU A 582 -30.16 5.75 29.12
N LYS A 583 -29.62 6.98 29.01
CA LYS A 583 -28.20 7.30 29.31
C LYS A 583 -27.83 7.14 30.78
N ALA A 584 -28.78 7.29 31.71
CA ALA A 584 -28.52 7.20 33.15
C ALA A 584 -28.49 5.75 33.70
N ALA A 585 -28.97 4.77 32.93
CA ALA A 585 -29.19 3.39 33.41
C ALA A 585 -28.05 2.40 33.11
N GLY A 586 -26.87 2.87 32.65
CA GLY A 586 -25.63 2.10 32.65
C GLY A 586 -25.65 0.77 31.88
N ALA A 587 -26.42 0.68 30.79
CA ALA A 587 -26.43 -0.50 29.93
C ALA A 587 -25.47 -0.32 28.74
N THR A 588 -24.17 -0.44 29.01
CA THR A 588 -23.18 -0.70 27.96
C THR A 588 -23.02 -2.21 27.85
N LEU A 589 -23.52 -2.82 26.78
CA LEU A 589 -22.99 -4.10 26.33
C LEU A 589 -21.53 -3.83 25.97
N THR A 590 -20.60 -4.19 26.86
CA THR A 590 -19.17 -4.07 26.58
C THR A 590 -18.84 -4.97 25.40
N VAL A 591 -18.57 -4.37 24.25
CA VAL A 591 -17.92 -5.05 23.12
C VAL A 591 -16.59 -5.57 23.66
N GLY A 592 -16.49 -6.89 23.82
CA GLY A 592 -15.32 -7.54 24.39
C GLY A 592 -14.11 -7.36 23.48
N VAL A 593 -13.35 -6.28 23.67
CA VAL A 593 -11.97 -6.18 23.17
C VAL A 593 -11.13 -7.10 24.04
N THR A 594 -11.14 -8.40 23.73
CA THR A 594 -10.16 -9.32 24.30
C THR A 594 -8.84 -9.08 23.58
N GLY A 595 -7.88 -8.54 24.33
CA GLY A 595 -6.55 -8.23 23.82
C GLY A 595 -5.78 -9.49 23.43
N CYS A 596 -5.20 -9.45 22.23
CA CYS A 596 -3.98 -10.15 21.82
C CYS A 596 -3.26 -9.31 20.76
#